data_AF-K0UNK5-F1
#
_entry.id   AF-K0UNK5-F1
#
_cell.length_a   1.000
_cell.length_b   1.000
_cell.length_c   1.000
_cell.angle_alpha   90.00
_cell.angle_beta   90.00
_cell.angle_gamma   90.00
#
_symmetry.space_group_name_H-M   'P 1'
#
loop_
_entity.id
_entity.type
_entity.pdbx_description
1 polymer ?
#
loop_
_entity_poly.entity_id
_entity_poly.type
_entity_poly.pdbx_seq_one_letter_code
_entity_poly.pdbx_strand_id
1 'polypeptide(L)'
;MTNSMTTTVSARLNESTDSLLRLGMRADAVLTGIAGLAALPMAGWLAELSGTTTTIEYTLAAFFIAYGVVVFGLAALPKLNVAGPVVIAANLLYTVAAVAVVLTDVWTLTPAGVAVVLATGVYTLAFADLQYIGWRRLRRATA
;
A
#
# COMPACT_ATOMS: atom_id res chain seq x y z
N MET A 1 5.93 32.48 -29.97
CA MET A 1 6.78 31.45 -29.32
C MET A 1 6.44 31.22 -27.84
N THR A 2 5.93 32.22 -27.12
CA THR A 2 5.61 32.16 -25.68
C THR A 2 4.48 31.18 -25.33
N ASN A 3 3.39 31.14 -26.10
CA ASN A 3 2.23 30.30 -25.76
C ASN A 3 2.52 28.79 -25.85
N SER A 4 3.27 28.34 -26.87
CA SER A 4 3.58 26.90 -27.03
C SER A 4 4.47 26.36 -25.91
N MET A 5 5.38 27.18 -25.38
CA MET A 5 6.28 26.79 -24.28
C MET A 5 5.49 26.62 -22.97
N THR A 6 4.56 27.53 -22.67
CA THR A 6 3.69 27.47 -21.49
C THR A 6 2.75 26.26 -21.51
N THR A 7 2.19 25.90 -22.68
CA THR A 7 1.34 24.70 -22.83
C THR A 7 2.14 23.42 -22.60
N THR A 8 3.38 23.36 -23.08
CA THR A 8 4.24 22.18 -22.97
C THR A 8 4.71 21.95 -21.53
N VAL A 9 5.01 23.02 -20.78
CA VAL A 9 5.37 22.92 -19.36
C VAL A 9 4.19 22.45 -18.52
N SER A 10 2.99 22.99 -18.76
CA SER A 10 1.77 22.61 -18.02
C SER A 10 1.38 21.14 -18.23
N ALA A 11 1.49 20.64 -19.47
CA ALA A 11 1.23 19.24 -19.77
C ALA A 11 2.20 18.28 -19.04
N ARG A 12 3.51 18.59 -19.03
CA ARG A 12 4.52 17.79 -18.31
C ARG A 12 4.30 17.78 -16.80
N LEU A 13 3.86 18.89 -16.21
CA LEU A 13 3.54 18.96 -14.79
C LEU A 13 2.32 18.10 -14.44
N ASN A 14 1.28 18.11 -15.27
CA ASN A 14 0.10 17.25 -15.07
C ASN A 14 0.44 15.76 -15.20
N GLU A 15 1.25 15.39 -16.19
CA GLU A 15 1.74 14.02 -16.38
C GLU A 15 2.58 13.56 -15.19
N SER A 16 3.52 14.38 -14.71
CA SER A 16 4.34 14.08 -13.52
C SER A 16 3.49 13.88 -12.26
N THR A 17 2.36 14.59 -12.18
CA THR A 17 1.46 14.57 -11.05
C THR A 17 0.64 13.29 -10.98
N ASP A 18 0.10 12.82 -12.10
CA ASP A 18 -0.57 11.51 -12.18
C ASP A 18 0.44 10.36 -12.00
N SER A 19 1.65 10.52 -12.55
CA SER A 19 2.72 9.53 -12.49
C SER A 19 3.15 9.20 -11.05
N LEU A 20 3.22 10.18 -10.14
CA LEU A 20 3.61 9.91 -8.75
C LEU A 20 2.62 8.99 -8.02
N LEU A 21 1.32 9.29 -8.10
CA LEU A 21 0.28 8.46 -7.47
C LEU A 21 0.28 7.06 -8.08
N ARG A 22 0.39 6.97 -9.40
CA ARG A 22 0.43 5.71 -10.13
C ARG A 22 1.65 4.87 -9.75
N LEU A 23 2.83 5.49 -9.66
CA LEU A 23 4.06 4.83 -9.22
C LEU A 23 3.94 4.34 -7.78
N GLY A 24 3.42 5.17 -6.88
CA GLY A 24 3.21 4.81 -5.47
C GLY A 24 2.26 3.62 -5.32
N MET A 25 1.14 3.61 -6.05
CA MET A 25 0.21 2.47 -6.05
C MET A 25 0.84 1.20 -6.64
N ARG A 26 1.61 1.31 -7.73
CA ARG A 26 2.28 0.14 -8.34
C ARG A 26 3.37 -0.43 -7.45
N ALA A 27 4.18 0.43 -6.83
CA ALA A 27 5.24 0.02 -5.92
C ALA A 27 4.64 -0.70 -4.70
N ASP A 28 3.61 -0.12 -4.07
CA ASP A 28 2.87 -0.75 -2.98
C ASP A 28 2.34 -2.13 -3.40
N ALA A 29 1.60 -2.19 -4.51
CA ALA A 29 1.01 -3.42 -5.00
C ALA A 29 2.04 -4.54 -5.25
N VAL A 30 3.16 -4.21 -5.89
CA VAL A 30 4.21 -5.18 -6.21
C VAL A 30 4.90 -5.66 -4.95
N LEU A 31 5.30 -4.74 -4.05
CA LEU A 31 5.99 -5.10 -2.81
C LEU A 31 5.08 -5.93 -1.90
N THR A 32 3.83 -5.52 -1.73
CA THR A 32 2.85 -6.26 -0.93
C THR A 32 2.54 -7.63 -1.54
N GLY A 33 2.34 -7.70 -2.86
CA GLY A 33 2.10 -8.97 -3.55
C GLY A 33 3.30 -9.93 -3.45
N ILE A 34 4.52 -9.44 -3.62
CA ILE A 34 5.75 -10.23 -3.44
C ILE A 34 5.88 -10.70 -1.99
N ALA A 35 5.60 -9.83 -1.01
CA ALA A 35 5.62 -10.21 0.40
C ALA A 35 4.65 -11.36 0.69
N GLY A 36 3.43 -11.30 0.16
CA GLY A 36 2.46 -12.40 0.28
C GLY A 36 2.93 -13.69 -0.38
N LEU A 37 3.48 -13.63 -1.60
CA LEU A 37 4.04 -14.80 -2.29
C LEU A 37 5.22 -15.42 -1.53
N ALA A 38 6.11 -14.59 -0.99
CA ALA A 38 7.23 -15.04 -0.18
C ALA A 38 6.76 -15.68 1.14
N ALA A 39 5.69 -15.16 1.75
CA ALA A 39 5.14 -15.67 3.00
C ALA A 39 4.55 -17.08 2.89
N LEU A 40 4.01 -17.48 1.72
CA LEU A 40 3.39 -18.81 1.53
C LEU A 40 4.30 -19.99 1.92
N PRO A 41 5.51 -20.16 1.36
CA PRO A 41 6.41 -21.24 1.77
C PRO A 41 6.96 -21.07 3.19
N MET A 42 6.88 -19.86 3.75
CA MET A 42 7.42 -19.53 5.08
C MET A 42 6.35 -19.56 6.19
N ALA A 43 5.09 -19.84 5.90
CA ALA A 43 3.98 -19.66 6.84
C ALA A 43 4.15 -20.43 8.17
N GLY A 44 4.72 -21.64 8.12
CA GLY A 44 5.07 -22.42 9.33
C GLY A 44 6.08 -21.69 10.22
N TRP A 45 7.20 -21.28 9.62
CA TRP A 45 8.25 -20.54 10.32
C TRP A 45 7.77 -19.16 10.79
N LEU A 46 7.00 -18.46 9.97
CA LEU A 46 6.40 -17.17 10.34
C LEU A 46 5.50 -17.34 11.57
N ALA A 47 4.63 -18.35 11.60
CA ALA A 47 3.74 -18.60 12.73
C ALA A 47 4.50 -18.85 14.04
N GLU A 48 5.56 -19.66 14.00
CA GLU A 48 6.43 -19.88 15.16
C GLU A 48 7.15 -18.59 15.60
N LEU A 49 7.68 -17.83 14.63
CA LEU A 49 8.39 -16.59 14.90
C LEU A 49 7.46 -15.53 15.50
N SER A 50 6.26 -15.37 14.93
CA SER A 50 5.32 -14.30 15.28
C SER A 50 4.42 -14.65 16.46
N GLY A 51 4.31 -15.93 16.81
CA GLY A 51 3.39 -16.42 17.86
C GLY A 51 1.97 -16.60 17.35
N THR A 52 1.77 -16.66 16.03
CA THR A 52 0.45 -16.84 15.42
C THR A 52 0.21 -18.32 15.06
N THR A 53 -0.76 -18.58 14.18
CA THR A 53 -1.00 -19.92 13.63
C THR A 53 -0.73 -19.93 12.13
N THR A 54 -0.40 -21.09 11.57
CA THR A 54 -0.20 -21.24 10.13
C THR A 54 -1.43 -20.82 9.32
N THR A 55 -2.63 -21.04 9.85
CA THR A 55 -3.88 -20.57 9.24
C THR A 55 -3.92 -19.04 9.12
N ILE A 56 -3.49 -18.32 10.17
CA ILE A 56 -3.40 -16.85 10.14
C ILE A 56 -2.38 -16.40 9.09
N GLU A 57 -1.18 -16.99 9.08
CA GLU A 57 -0.11 -16.60 8.14
C GLU A 57 -0.49 -16.90 6.68
N TYR A 58 -1.12 -18.05 6.40
CA TYR A 58 -1.65 -18.32 5.06
C TYR A 58 -2.76 -17.34 4.66
N THR A 59 -3.62 -16.95 5.61
CA THR A 59 -4.69 -15.97 5.37
C THR A 59 -4.11 -14.59 5.04
N LEU A 60 -3.10 -14.14 5.80
CA LEU A 60 -2.40 -12.88 5.55
C LEU A 60 -1.64 -12.91 4.21
N ALA A 61 -0.96 -14.01 3.90
CA ALA A 61 -0.29 -14.19 2.62
C ALA A 61 -1.28 -14.09 1.44
N ALA A 62 -2.42 -14.79 1.52
CA ALA A 62 -3.47 -14.71 0.52
C ALA A 62 -4.06 -13.29 0.41
N PHE A 63 -4.28 -12.63 1.55
CA PHE A 63 -4.74 -11.24 1.59
C PHE A 63 -3.76 -10.29 0.90
N PHE A 64 -2.46 -10.39 1.15
CA PHE A 64 -1.45 -9.55 0.51
C PHE A 64 -1.33 -9.79 -0.99
N ILE A 65 -1.42 -11.04 -1.44
CA ILE A 65 -1.45 -11.37 -2.87
C ILE A 65 -2.68 -10.73 -3.52
N ALA A 66 -3.85 -10.91 -2.93
CA ALA A 66 -5.10 -10.35 -3.44
C ALA A 66 -5.06 -8.82 -3.47
N TYR A 67 -4.60 -8.19 -2.39
CA TYR A 67 -4.40 -6.74 -2.30
C TYR A 67 -3.46 -6.25 -3.39
N GLY A 68 -2.30 -6.90 -3.57
CA GLY A 68 -1.34 -6.58 -4.62
C GLY A 68 -1.96 -6.62 -6.01
N VAL A 69 -2.70 -7.69 -6.35
CA VAL A 69 -3.40 -7.81 -7.64
C VAL A 69 -4.43 -6.70 -7.83
N VAL A 70 -5.27 -6.46 -6.82
CA VAL A 70 -6.34 -5.45 -6.89
C VAL A 70 -5.74 -4.05 -7.06
N VAL A 71 -4.77 -3.66 -6.22
CA VAL A 71 -4.14 -2.33 -6.27
C VAL A 71 -3.37 -2.14 -7.56
N PHE A 72 -2.68 -3.17 -8.07
CA PHE A 72 -2.01 -3.08 -9.38
C PHE A 72 -3.01 -2.82 -10.51
N GLY A 73 -4.17 -3.50 -10.48
CA GLY A 73 -5.26 -3.27 -11.43
C GLY A 73 -5.85 -1.85 -11.30
N LEU A 74 -6.08 -1.38 -10.07
CA LEU A 74 -6.54 0.00 -9.83
C LEU A 74 -5.52 1.04 -10.33
N ALA A 75 -4.23 0.77 -10.18
CA ALA A 75 -3.16 1.62 -10.69
C ALA A 75 -3.05 1.61 -12.23
N ALA A 76 -3.76 0.72 -12.93
CA ALA A 76 -3.87 0.70 -14.39
C ALA A 76 -5.05 1.54 -14.92
N LEU A 77 -5.93 2.05 -14.04
CA LEU A 77 -7.07 2.85 -14.47
C LEU A 77 -6.65 4.16 -15.15
N PRO A 78 -7.41 4.65 -16.15
CA PRO A 78 -7.11 5.92 -16.83
C PRO A 78 -7.19 7.14 -15.91
N LYS A 79 -8.02 7.08 -14.86
CA LYS A 79 -8.20 8.15 -13.87
C LYS A 79 -8.07 7.60 -12.47
N LEU A 80 -7.18 8.20 -11.66
CA LEU A 80 -6.88 7.76 -10.29
C LEU A 80 -7.55 8.61 -9.22
N ASN A 81 -8.43 9.53 -9.60
CA ASN A 81 -9.12 10.46 -8.69
C ASN A 81 -9.97 9.74 -7.62
N VAL A 82 -10.59 8.60 -7.98
CA VAL A 82 -11.38 7.76 -7.06
C VAL A 82 -10.54 6.61 -6.49
N ALA A 83 -9.75 5.94 -7.33
CA ALA A 83 -8.97 4.79 -6.91
C ALA A 83 -7.89 5.13 -5.88
N GLY A 84 -7.23 6.29 -6.01
CA GLY A 84 -6.19 6.73 -5.08
C GLY A 84 -6.68 6.80 -3.63
N PRO A 85 -7.75 7.55 -3.32
CA PRO A 85 -8.33 7.61 -1.98
C PRO A 85 -8.76 6.27 -1.40
N VAL A 86 -9.26 5.35 -2.24
CA VAL A 86 -9.65 4.01 -1.79
C VAL A 86 -8.43 3.22 -1.31
N VAL A 87 -7.32 3.24 -2.06
CA VAL A 87 -6.08 2.54 -1.67
C VAL A 87 -5.42 3.21 -0.45
N ILE A 88 -5.42 4.54 -0.39
CA ILE A 88 -4.96 5.29 0.79
C ILE A 88 -5.75 4.85 2.04
N ALA A 89 -7.09 4.81 1.94
CA ALA A 89 -7.95 4.41 3.06
C ALA A 89 -7.72 2.95 3.46
N ALA A 90 -7.52 2.04 2.50
CA ALA A 90 -7.20 0.64 2.77
C ALA A 90 -5.87 0.49 3.52
N ASN A 91 -4.83 1.21 3.09
CA ASN A 91 -3.54 1.23 3.78
C ASN A 91 -3.66 1.79 5.21
N LEU A 92 -4.37 2.90 5.39
CA LEU A 92 -4.62 3.47 6.73
C LEU A 92 -5.41 2.50 7.62
N LEU A 93 -6.41 1.82 7.07
CA LEU A 93 -7.17 0.80 7.81
C LEU A 93 -6.27 -0.35 8.23
N TYR A 94 -5.38 -0.83 7.34
CA TYR A 94 -4.41 -1.85 7.69
C TYR A 94 -3.43 -1.38 8.77
N THR A 95 -2.93 -0.14 8.67
CA THR A 95 -2.09 0.46 9.72
C THR A 95 -2.78 0.43 11.08
N VAL A 96 -4.04 0.86 11.13
CA VAL A 96 -4.84 0.85 12.37
C VAL A 96 -5.05 -0.59 12.87
N ALA A 97 -5.34 -1.53 11.97
CA ALA A 97 -5.50 -2.94 12.32
C ALA A 97 -4.22 -3.54 12.90
N ALA A 98 -3.05 -3.25 12.32
CA ALA A 98 -1.76 -3.71 12.82
C ALA A 98 -1.49 -3.20 14.25
N VAL A 99 -1.77 -1.92 14.51
CA VAL A 99 -1.66 -1.35 15.86
C VAL A 99 -2.69 -1.99 16.81
N ALA A 100 -3.93 -2.18 16.36
CA ALA A 100 -4.98 -2.78 17.17
C ALA A 100 -4.62 -4.21 17.59
N VAL A 101 -4.12 -5.05 16.67
CA VAL A 101 -3.67 -6.43 16.96
C VAL A 101 -2.64 -6.46 18.09
N VAL A 102 -1.67 -5.53 18.06
CA VAL A 102 -0.64 -5.42 19.11
C VAL A 102 -1.23 -4.95 20.43
N LEU A 103 -2.11 -3.94 20.42
CA LEU A 103 -2.69 -3.39 21.63
C LEU A 103 -3.70 -4.31 22.31
N THR A 104 -4.42 -5.12 21.53
CA THR A 104 -5.45 -6.04 22.05
C THR A 104 -4.88 -7.42 22.39
N ASP A 105 -3.63 -7.69 21.99
CA ASP A 105 -2.96 -8.98 22.13
C ASP A 105 -3.79 -10.19 21.64
N VAL A 106 -4.55 -10.00 20.56
CA VAL A 106 -5.52 -11.01 20.08
C VAL A 106 -4.87 -12.30 19.60
N TRP A 107 -3.57 -12.26 19.27
CA TRP A 107 -2.79 -13.40 18.79
C TRP A 107 -1.66 -13.83 19.74
N THR A 108 -1.52 -13.21 20.92
CA THR A 108 -0.43 -13.53 21.87
C THR A 108 0.95 -13.47 21.20
N LEU A 109 1.21 -12.34 20.53
CA LEU A 109 2.39 -12.19 19.67
C LEU A 109 3.69 -12.32 20.47
N THR A 110 4.72 -12.93 19.87
CA THR A 110 6.08 -12.82 20.41
C THR A 110 6.59 -11.38 20.24
N PRO A 111 7.68 -10.98 20.93
CA PRO A 111 8.32 -9.68 20.67
C PRO A 111 8.74 -9.49 19.21
N ALA A 112 9.16 -10.56 18.53
CA ALA A 112 9.49 -10.53 17.11
C ALA A 112 8.23 -10.33 16.25
N GLY A 113 7.13 -11.02 16.59
CA GLY A 113 5.82 -10.85 15.95
C GLY A 113 5.30 -9.42 16.07
N VAL A 114 5.40 -8.81 17.25
CA VAL A 114 5.06 -7.40 17.46
C VAL A 114 5.87 -6.50 16.53
N ALA A 115 7.19 -6.69 16.46
CA ALA A 115 8.06 -5.90 15.60
C ALA A 115 7.67 -6.05 14.11
N VAL A 116 7.40 -7.28 13.65
CA VAL A 116 6.97 -7.56 12.27
C VAL A 116 5.62 -6.90 11.97
N VAL A 117 4.62 -7.08 12.83
CA VAL A 117 3.28 -6.48 12.64
C VAL A 117 3.38 -4.95 12.61
N LEU A 118 4.09 -4.33 13.56
CA LEU A 118 4.28 -2.88 13.55
C LEU A 118 5.07 -2.40 12.32
N ALA A 119 6.07 -3.16 11.85
CA ALA A 119 6.78 -2.83 10.62
C ALA A 119 5.84 -2.83 9.41
N THR A 120 4.90 -3.78 9.30
CA THR A 120 3.87 -3.74 8.24
C THR A 120 2.92 -2.54 8.40
N GLY A 121 2.60 -2.14 9.63
CA GLY A 121 1.84 -0.93 9.91
C GLY A 121 2.55 0.34 9.45
N VAL A 122 3.85 0.49 9.78
CA VAL A 122 4.68 1.62 9.32
C VAL A 122 4.82 1.63 7.80
N TYR A 123 5.02 0.47 7.19
CA TYR A 123 5.06 0.32 5.74
C TYR A 123 3.79 0.85 5.07
N THR A 124 2.62 0.40 5.53
CA THR A 124 1.33 0.82 4.94
C THR A 124 1.07 2.30 5.18
N LEU A 125 1.45 2.85 6.33
CA LEU A 125 1.35 4.28 6.61
C LEU A 125 2.24 5.11 5.67
N ALA A 126 3.48 4.68 5.45
CA ALA A 126 4.40 5.35 4.54
C ALA A 126 3.86 5.37 3.10
N PHE A 127 3.29 4.25 2.63
CA PHE A 127 2.64 4.21 1.32
C PHE A 127 1.37 5.06 1.25
N ALA A 128 0.55 5.06 2.30
CA ALA A 128 -0.62 5.93 2.38
C ALA A 128 -0.23 7.42 2.27
N ASP A 129 0.84 7.85 2.94
CA ASP A 129 1.32 9.23 2.87
C ASP A 129 1.85 9.59 1.47
N LEU A 130 2.69 8.73 0.87
CA LEU A 130 3.17 8.91 -0.51
C LEU A 130 2.02 9.00 -1.52
N GLN A 131 1.05 8.09 -1.42
CA GLN A 131 -0.14 8.08 -2.27
C GLN A 131 -1.01 9.33 -2.02
N TYR A 132 -1.18 9.77 -0.77
CA TYR A 132 -1.92 10.99 -0.44
C TYR A 132 -1.27 12.25 -1.01
N ILE A 133 0.06 12.37 -0.94
CA ILE A 133 0.80 13.46 -1.58
C ILE A 133 0.56 13.46 -3.09
N GLY A 134 0.65 12.29 -3.74
CA GLY A 134 0.36 12.13 -5.16
C GLY A 134 -1.06 12.55 -5.53
N TRP A 135 -2.05 12.08 -4.77
CA TRP A 135 -3.45 12.43 -4.99
C TRP A 135 -3.76 13.91 -4.76
N ARG A 136 -3.19 14.52 -3.71
CA ARG A 136 -3.37 15.95 -3.43
C ARG A 136 -2.82 16.81 -4.56
N ARG A 137 -1.68 16.43 -5.16
CA ARG A 137 -1.13 17.09 -6.35
C ARG A 137 -2.07 16.91 -7.53
N LEU A 138 -2.58 15.69 -7.78
CA LEU A 138 -3.50 15.39 -8.87
C LEU A 138 -4.75 16.27 -8.82
N ARG A 139 -5.38 16.38 -7.66
CA ARG A 139 -6.58 17.22 -7.52
C ARG A 139 -6.32 18.69 -7.83
N ARG A 140 -5.15 19.22 -7.46
CA ARG A 140 -4.81 20.63 -7.72
C ARG A 140 -4.59 20.91 -9.21
N ALA A 141 -4.17 19.90 -9.97
CA ALA A 141 -3.97 19.99 -11.42
C ALA A 141 -5.29 19.88 -12.21
N THR A 142 -6.32 19.26 -11.61
CA THR A 142 -7.63 19.02 -12.24
C THR A 142 -8.75 19.93 -11.73
N ALA A 143 -8.47 20.77 -10.73
CA ALA A 143 -9.38 21.77 -10.18
C ALA A 143 -9.20 23.11 -10.89
#